data_AF-A0A1Y6KLT6-F1
#
_entry.id   AF-A0A1Y6KLT6-F1
#
_cell.length_a   1.000
_cell.length_b   1.000
_cell.length_c   1.000
_cell.angle_alpha   90.00
_cell.angle_beta   90.00
_cell.angle_gamma   90.00
#
_symmetry.space_group_name_H-M   'P 1'
#
loop_
_entity.id
_entity.type
_entity.pdbx_description
1 polymer ?
#
loop_
_entity_poly.entity_id
_entity_poly.type
_entity_poly.pdbx_seq_one_letter_code
_entity_poly.pdbx_strand_id
1 'polypeptide(L)'
;MTFLRSRAKTFVIIGWIVFVIAIPACLVIGGMAGFSMFYFSASPQYQLHAYDLQASNLVLAVGAFTTAASTIALALKFRAIASALVIVIWSTSLIGTQVARAFVKPGPDTFERHVGDEVFSLPWTYAPASPGSAPPVAVSHENGFTAQVCFANLGGRTDASCGMFQEVRISPDEDGTAGPDLQSWRKRRSEMIQGPDRNGYQTFDLSYTVQPSGIARIQRYYARLNPSGQLARLVVCQAPREILCTHHALVGHYWLGYHADLAAGDEALDARLAGLIESWRRN
;
A
#
# COMPACT_ATOMS: atom_id res chain seq x y z
N MET A 1 46.33 29.25 -3.14
CA MET A 1 46.10 29.32 -1.66
C MET A 1 45.88 30.74 -1.12
N THR A 2 46.53 31.77 -1.66
CA THR A 2 46.39 33.18 -1.23
C THR A 2 44.95 33.72 -1.32
N PHE A 3 44.21 33.37 -2.38
CA PHE A 3 42.80 33.77 -2.56
C PHE A 3 41.84 33.21 -1.49
N LEU A 4 41.92 31.90 -1.20
CA LEU A 4 41.13 31.25 -0.14
C LEU A 4 41.43 31.85 1.24
N ARG A 5 42.69 32.23 1.49
CA ARG A 5 43.10 32.82 2.78
C ARG A 5 42.58 34.24 2.97
N SER A 6 42.46 35.05 1.91
CA SER A 6 42.00 36.44 2.02
C SER A 6 40.48 36.55 2.16
N ARG A 7 39.72 35.61 1.56
CA ARG A 7 38.25 35.63 1.53
C ARG A 7 37.57 34.65 2.49
N ALA A 8 38.30 34.06 3.44
CA ALA A 8 37.76 33.05 4.35
C ALA A 8 36.52 33.50 5.14
N LYS A 9 36.46 34.77 5.58
CA LYS A 9 35.26 35.32 6.24
C LYS A 9 34.04 35.27 5.31
N THR A 10 34.22 35.64 4.04
CA THR A 10 33.16 35.62 3.03
C THR A 10 32.65 34.19 2.78
N PHE A 11 33.55 33.22 2.67
CA PHE A 11 33.16 31.82 2.48
C PHE A 11 32.37 31.27 3.68
N VAL A 12 32.78 31.57 4.92
CA VAL A 12 32.03 31.16 6.11
C VAL A 12 30.64 31.79 6.15
N ILE A 13 30.50 33.09 5.82
CA ILE A 13 29.20 33.76 5.71
C ILE A 13 28.33 33.11 4.64
N ILE A 14 28.89 32.81 3.45
CA ILE A 14 28.18 32.09 2.39
C ILE A 14 27.72 30.72 2.89
N GLY A 15 28.59 29.99 3.60
CA GLY A 15 28.24 28.68 4.18
C GLY A 15 27.02 28.76 5.12
N TRP A 16 26.96 29.79 5.97
CA TRP A 16 25.80 30.04 6.82
C TRP A 16 24.54 30.41 6.03
N ILE A 17 24.66 31.28 5.02
CA ILE A 17 23.53 31.65 4.16
C ILE A 17 22.96 30.40 3.46
N VAL A 18 23.83 29.58 2.86
CA VAL A 18 23.42 28.34 2.17
C VAL A 18 22.78 27.38 3.17
N PHE A 19 23.32 27.25 4.39
CA PHE A 19 22.72 26.42 5.43
C PHE A 19 21.33 26.89 5.85
N VAL A 20 21.16 28.20 6.09
CA VAL A 20 19.86 28.78 6.47
C VAL A 20 18.82 28.58 5.37
N ILE A 21 19.21 28.69 4.10
CA ILE A 21 18.34 28.42 2.95
C ILE A 21 18.04 26.91 2.80
N ALA A 22 18.99 26.05 3.11
CA ALA A 22 18.82 24.61 2.99
C ALA A 22 17.81 24.05 4.00
N ILE A 23 17.67 24.67 5.18
CA ILE A 23 16.70 24.26 6.22
C ILE A 23 15.27 24.15 5.68
N PRO A 24 14.61 25.21 5.19
CA PRO A 24 13.24 25.12 4.70
C PRO A 24 13.11 24.18 3.51
N ALA A 25 14.08 24.15 2.59
CA ALA A 25 14.06 23.24 1.45
C ALA A 25 14.08 21.76 1.87
N CYS A 26 14.99 21.39 2.78
CA CYS A 26 15.10 20.02 3.28
C CYS A 26 13.88 19.60 4.10
N LEU A 27 13.28 20.52 4.86
CA LEU A 27 12.04 20.25 5.60
C LEU A 27 10.86 19.99 4.66
N VAL A 28 10.72 20.78 3.59
CA VAL A 28 9.67 20.57 2.58
C VAL A 28 9.87 19.24 1.83
N ILE A 29 11.10 18.96 1.38
CA ILE A 29 11.42 17.70 0.70
C ILE A 29 11.18 16.51 1.61
N GLY A 30 11.71 16.53 2.83
CA GLY A 30 11.54 15.47 3.81
C GLY A 30 10.08 15.26 4.21
N GLY A 31 9.32 16.35 4.38
CA GLY A 31 7.88 16.29 4.67
C GLY A 31 7.08 15.63 3.54
N MET A 32 7.27 16.06 2.30
CA MET A 32 6.57 15.46 1.14
C MET A 32 6.98 14.00 0.91
N ALA A 33 8.27 13.69 1.03
CA ALA A 33 8.76 12.32 0.89
C ALA A 33 8.20 11.41 1.99
N GLY A 34 8.22 11.86 3.25
CA GLY A 34 7.65 11.13 4.38
C GLY A 34 6.15 10.88 4.23
N PHE A 35 5.39 11.90 3.82
CA PHE A 35 3.97 11.76 3.53
C PHE A 35 3.72 10.74 2.41
N SER A 36 4.46 10.85 1.30
CA SER A 36 4.32 9.95 0.16
C SER A 36 4.64 8.50 0.54
N MET A 37 5.72 8.26 1.28
CA MET A 37 6.10 6.93 1.76
C MET A 37 5.07 6.35 2.74
N PHE A 38 4.49 7.19 3.59
CA PHE A 38 3.52 6.74 4.59
C PHE A 38 2.20 6.31 3.93
N TYR A 39 1.67 7.11 2.99
CA TYR A 39 0.35 6.84 2.39
C TYR A 39 0.42 6.02 1.09
N PHE A 40 1.51 6.09 0.33
CA PHE A 40 1.67 5.46 -0.98
C PHE A 40 2.87 4.51 -1.02
N SER A 41 2.97 3.61 -0.03
CA SER A 41 4.07 2.64 0.09
C SER A 41 4.22 1.69 -1.11
N ALA A 42 3.15 1.48 -1.90
CA ALA A 42 3.21 0.69 -3.14
C ALA A 42 3.66 1.49 -4.38
N SER A 43 3.82 2.81 -4.29
CA SER A 43 4.17 3.65 -5.44
C SER A 43 5.55 3.31 -6.01
N PRO A 44 5.73 3.34 -7.35
CA PRO A 44 7.04 3.27 -7.99
C PRO A 44 8.03 4.33 -7.47
N GLN A 45 7.51 5.46 -6.97
CA GLN A 45 8.31 6.56 -6.44
C GLN A 45 8.79 6.32 -5.00
N TYR A 46 8.36 5.25 -4.33
CA TYR A 46 8.71 5.00 -2.92
C TYR A 46 10.22 5.02 -2.66
N GLN A 47 11.01 4.34 -3.50
CA GLN A 47 12.47 4.28 -3.36
C GLN A 47 13.14 5.65 -3.56
N LEU A 48 12.61 6.46 -4.49
CA LEU A 48 13.09 7.81 -4.74
C LEU A 48 12.75 8.74 -3.57
N HIS A 49 11.55 8.64 -3.01
CA HIS A 49 11.17 9.40 -1.82
C HIS A 49 11.98 8.98 -0.58
N ALA A 50 12.24 7.68 -0.39
CA ALA A 50 13.10 7.19 0.68
C ALA A 50 14.52 7.78 0.59
N TYR A 51 15.06 7.81 -0.63
CA TYR A 51 16.33 8.48 -0.90
C TYR A 51 16.26 9.98 -0.61
N ASP A 52 15.25 10.68 -1.12
CA ASP A 52 15.11 12.14 -0.95
C ASP A 52 15.01 12.53 0.53
N LEU A 53 14.31 11.74 1.35
CA LEU A 53 14.22 11.91 2.81
C LEU A 53 15.57 11.68 3.50
N GLN A 54 16.31 10.65 3.11
CA GLN A 54 17.63 10.37 3.67
C GLN A 54 18.64 11.45 3.27
N ALA A 55 18.62 11.86 2.01
CA ALA A 55 19.47 12.92 1.46
C ALA A 55 19.19 14.27 2.13
N SER A 56 17.93 14.64 2.36
CA SER A 56 17.59 15.90 3.05
C SER A 56 18.13 15.91 4.48
N ASN A 57 18.00 14.80 5.21
CA ASN A 57 18.54 14.68 6.57
C ASN A 57 20.08 14.75 6.58
N LEU A 58 20.73 14.09 5.62
CA LEU A 58 22.18 14.13 5.47
C LEU A 58 22.69 15.54 5.16
N VAL A 59 22.06 16.25 4.22
CA VAL A 59 22.43 17.63 3.85
C VAL A 59 22.31 18.57 5.04
N LEU A 60 21.26 18.42 5.87
CA LEU A 60 21.12 19.21 7.10
C LEU A 60 22.22 18.93 8.11
N ALA A 61 22.50 17.65 8.39
CA ALA A 61 23.55 17.26 9.33
C ALA A 61 24.92 17.77 8.86
N VAL A 62 25.28 17.46 7.61
CA VAL A 62 26.57 17.84 7.01
C VAL A 62 26.69 19.36 6.91
N GLY A 63 25.62 20.07 6.55
CA GLY A 63 25.58 21.54 6.52
C GLY A 63 25.86 22.15 7.89
N ALA A 64 25.21 21.64 8.95
CA ALA A 64 25.41 22.10 10.32
C ALA A 64 26.86 21.85 10.82
N PHE A 65 27.40 20.66 10.55
CA PHE A 65 28.79 20.35 10.90
C PHE A 65 29.77 21.25 10.14
N THR A 66 29.51 21.51 8.86
CA THR A 66 30.38 22.35 8.02
C THR A 66 30.39 23.80 8.47
N THR A 67 29.24 24.37 8.79
CA THR A 67 29.14 25.77 9.27
C THR A 67 29.80 25.91 10.63
N ALA A 68 29.58 24.98 11.56
CA ALA A 68 30.24 24.96 12.86
C ALA A 68 31.76 24.80 12.73
N ALA A 69 32.23 23.79 12.00
CA ALA A 69 33.65 23.50 11.83
C ALA A 69 34.39 24.62 11.10
N SER A 70 33.79 25.21 10.06
CA SER A 70 34.39 26.34 9.34
C SER A 70 34.45 27.62 10.18
N THR A 71 33.46 27.84 11.06
CA THR A 71 33.47 28.95 12.03
C THR A 71 34.59 28.76 13.07
N ILE A 72 34.74 27.55 13.62
CA ILE A 72 35.83 27.21 14.55
C ILE A 72 37.20 27.36 13.87
N ALA A 73 37.36 26.83 12.67
CA ALA A 73 38.60 26.94 11.91
C ALA A 73 38.96 28.40 11.61
N LEU A 74 37.98 29.26 11.33
CA LEU A 74 38.18 30.69 11.15
C LEU A 74 38.65 31.38 12.44
N ALA A 75 38.04 31.04 13.58
CA ALA A 75 38.42 31.55 14.91
C ALA A 75 39.85 31.14 15.29
N LEU A 76 40.24 29.91 14.98
CA LEU A 76 41.62 29.38 15.16
C LEU A 76 42.62 29.88 14.11
N LYS A 77 42.22 30.82 13.24
CA LYS A 77 43.04 31.41 12.17
C LYS A 77 43.46 30.43 11.05
N PHE A 78 42.88 29.24 10.98
CA PHE A 78 43.04 28.28 9.87
C PHE A 78 42.18 28.65 8.65
N ARG A 79 42.41 29.85 8.10
CA ARG A 79 41.57 30.49 7.06
C ARG A 79 41.42 29.68 5.76
N ALA A 80 42.48 28.98 5.33
CA ALA A 80 42.42 28.14 4.13
C ALA A 80 41.52 26.92 4.33
N ILE A 81 41.60 26.29 5.51
CA ILE A 81 40.79 25.12 5.89
C ILE A 81 39.32 25.53 6.03
N ALA A 82 39.03 26.66 6.67
CA ALA A 82 37.66 27.19 6.79
C ALA A 82 36.98 27.36 5.42
N SER A 83 37.69 27.89 4.43
CA SER A 83 37.16 28.08 3.07
C SER A 83 37.01 26.76 2.33
N ALA A 84 38.00 25.86 2.45
CA ALA A 84 37.97 24.55 1.80
C ALA A 84 36.82 23.69 2.31
N LEU A 85 36.55 23.69 3.62
CA LEU A 85 35.42 22.97 4.22
C LEU A 85 34.09 23.38 3.58
N VAL A 86 33.83 24.69 3.48
CA VAL A 86 32.59 25.19 2.87
C VAL A 86 32.48 24.77 1.41
N ILE A 87 33.52 25.02 0.60
CA ILE A 87 33.46 24.76 -0.85
C ILE A 87 33.33 23.27 -1.12
N VAL A 88 34.21 22.46 -0.53
CA VAL A 88 34.25 21.01 -0.79
C VAL A 88 32.94 20.39 -0.36
N ILE A 89 32.50 20.63 0.88
CA ILE A 89 31.36 19.92 1.44
C ILE A 89 30.05 20.33 0.74
N TRP A 90 29.82 21.62 0.51
CA TRP A 90 28.61 22.04 -0.21
C TRP A 90 28.61 21.55 -1.66
N SER A 91 29.76 21.57 -2.35
CA SER A 91 29.85 21.06 -3.72
C SER A 91 29.61 19.56 -3.77
N THR A 92 30.21 18.79 -2.87
CA THR A 92 30.02 17.34 -2.79
C THR A 92 28.59 16.98 -2.40
N SER A 93 27.95 17.73 -1.51
CA SER A 93 26.56 17.48 -1.13
C SER A 93 25.62 17.78 -2.30
N LEU A 94 25.74 18.93 -2.96
CA LEU A 94 24.88 19.32 -4.06
C LEU A 94 25.04 18.41 -5.29
N ILE A 95 26.27 18.12 -5.69
CA ILE A 95 26.54 17.28 -6.87
C ILE A 95 26.34 15.80 -6.52
N GLY A 96 26.89 15.36 -5.39
CA GLY A 96 26.87 13.96 -4.98
C GLY A 96 25.47 13.43 -4.72
N THR A 97 24.57 14.23 -4.12
CA THR A 97 23.17 13.81 -3.94
C THR A 97 22.44 13.63 -5.27
N GLN A 98 22.62 14.55 -6.22
CA GLN A 98 21.97 14.43 -7.54
C GLN A 98 22.52 13.23 -8.33
N VAL A 99 23.82 13.01 -8.28
CA VAL A 99 24.46 11.85 -8.93
C VAL A 99 23.99 10.56 -8.29
N ALA A 100 23.98 10.46 -6.96
CA ALA A 100 23.51 9.26 -6.27
C ALA A 100 22.02 8.97 -6.53
N ARG A 101 21.18 10.01 -6.62
CA ARG A 101 19.76 9.89 -6.97
C ARG A 101 19.55 9.25 -8.34
N ALA A 102 20.42 9.54 -9.32
CA ALA A 102 20.34 8.95 -10.66
C ALA A 102 20.58 7.42 -10.68
N PHE A 103 21.18 6.86 -9.63
CA PHE A 103 21.37 5.42 -9.48
C PHE A 103 20.25 4.73 -8.69
N VAL A 104 19.32 5.49 -8.09
CA VAL A 104 18.16 4.93 -7.40
C VAL A 104 17.14 4.48 -8.43
N LYS A 105 16.90 3.17 -8.49
CA LYS A 105 15.89 2.61 -9.38
C LYS A 105 14.49 2.82 -8.77
N PRO A 106 13.50 3.25 -9.57
CA PRO A 106 12.12 3.26 -9.12
C PRO A 106 11.65 1.83 -8.79
N GLY A 107 10.62 1.75 -7.95
CA GLY A 107 9.88 0.52 -7.71
C GLY A 107 9.10 0.06 -8.96
N PRO A 108 8.48 -1.13 -8.89
CA PRO A 108 7.73 -1.66 -10.02
C PRO A 108 6.39 -0.93 -10.20
N ASP A 109 5.95 -0.78 -11.46
CA ASP A 109 4.61 -0.27 -11.80
C ASP A 109 3.51 -1.31 -11.58
N THR A 110 3.87 -2.59 -11.61
CA THR A 110 2.96 -3.74 -11.41
C THR A 110 3.61 -4.78 -10.51
N PHE A 111 2.77 -5.45 -9.73
CA PHE A 111 3.18 -6.51 -8.81
C PHE A 111 2.68 -7.86 -9.33
N GLU A 112 3.57 -8.85 -9.42
CA GLU A 112 3.21 -10.20 -9.86
C GLU A 112 2.53 -10.97 -8.73
N ARG A 113 1.36 -11.50 -9.00
CA ARG A 113 0.50 -12.24 -8.06
C ARG A 113 0.00 -13.53 -8.70
N HIS A 114 -0.23 -14.54 -7.88
CA HIS A 114 -0.60 -15.86 -8.36
C HIS A 114 -1.96 -16.28 -7.80
N VAL A 115 -2.73 -16.99 -8.61
CA VAL A 115 -4.00 -17.63 -8.19
C VAL A 115 -4.08 -18.99 -8.88
N GLY A 116 -3.82 -20.06 -8.12
CA GLY A 116 -3.54 -21.37 -8.70
C GLY A 116 -2.35 -21.28 -9.65
N ASP A 117 -2.54 -21.77 -10.87
CA ASP A 117 -1.54 -21.72 -11.95
C ASP A 117 -1.53 -20.39 -12.71
N GLU A 118 -2.47 -19.48 -12.43
CA GLU A 118 -2.61 -18.22 -13.14
C GLU A 118 -1.75 -17.10 -12.54
N VAL A 119 -1.25 -16.21 -13.40
CA VAL A 119 -0.41 -15.08 -13.02
C VAL A 119 -1.10 -13.76 -13.37
N PHE A 120 -1.10 -12.83 -12.43
CA PHE A 120 -1.70 -11.51 -12.54
C PHE A 120 -0.64 -10.43 -12.33
N SER A 121 -0.71 -9.38 -13.16
CA SER A 121 0.11 -8.16 -13.03
C SER A 121 -0.70 -7.06 -12.38
N LEU A 122 -0.78 -7.08 -11.04
CA LEU A 122 -1.57 -6.11 -10.25
C LEU A 122 -0.94 -4.71 -10.34
N PRO A 123 -1.61 -3.70 -10.91
CA PRO A 123 -1.05 -2.35 -10.97
C PRO A 123 -0.86 -1.77 -9.57
N TRP A 124 0.19 -0.99 -9.36
CA TRP A 124 0.54 -0.45 -8.05
C TRP A 124 -0.58 0.36 -7.40
N THR A 125 -1.44 0.99 -8.21
CA THR A 125 -2.60 1.77 -7.76
C THR A 125 -3.64 0.90 -7.05
N TYR A 126 -3.69 -0.41 -7.33
CA TYR A 126 -4.60 -1.37 -6.69
C TYR A 126 -3.91 -2.22 -5.62
N ALA A 127 -2.59 -2.12 -5.49
CA ALA A 127 -1.86 -2.89 -4.49
C ALA A 127 -2.28 -2.48 -3.06
N PRO A 128 -2.53 -3.46 -2.17
CA PRO A 128 -2.89 -3.17 -0.80
C PRO A 128 -1.68 -2.51 -0.13
N ALA A 129 -1.88 -1.29 0.34
CA ALA A 129 -0.89 -0.60 1.12
C ALA A 129 -1.61 0.17 2.23
N SER A 130 -1.28 -0.17 3.46
CA SER A 130 -1.82 0.49 4.64
C SER A 130 -0.90 1.64 5.01
N PRO A 131 -1.43 2.74 5.58
CA PRO A 131 -0.59 3.81 6.06
C PRO A 131 0.51 3.30 7.00
N GLY A 132 1.77 3.59 6.68
CA GLY A 132 2.94 3.14 7.45
C GLY A 132 3.35 1.67 7.23
N SER A 133 2.73 0.94 6.29
CA SER A 133 3.17 -0.42 5.95
C SER A 133 4.44 -0.41 5.10
N ALA A 134 5.21 -1.50 5.18
CA ALA A 134 6.29 -1.76 4.24
C ALA A 134 5.76 -1.84 2.79
N PRO A 135 6.60 -1.51 1.79
CA PRO A 135 6.24 -1.69 0.39
C PRO A 135 5.97 -3.17 0.09
N PRO A 136 4.97 -3.48 -0.74
CA PRO A 136 4.70 -4.86 -1.14
C PRO A 136 5.88 -5.43 -1.95
N VAL A 137 6.07 -6.75 -1.86
CA VAL A 137 7.08 -7.45 -2.64
C VAL A 137 6.67 -7.49 -4.11
N ALA A 138 7.64 -7.25 -5.01
CA ALA A 138 7.45 -7.20 -6.46
C ALA A 138 6.79 -8.48 -7.01
N VAL A 139 7.24 -9.65 -6.54
CA VAL A 139 6.68 -10.96 -6.87
C VAL A 139 6.32 -11.65 -5.56
N SER A 140 5.07 -12.10 -5.43
CA SER A 140 4.63 -12.89 -4.27
C SER A 140 4.43 -14.34 -4.71
N HIS A 141 4.89 -15.30 -3.92
CA HIS A 141 4.62 -16.73 -4.15
C HIS A 141 3.38 -17.22 -3.37
N GLU A 142 2.64 -16.30 -2.74
CA GLU A 142 1.39 -16.63 -2.07
C GLU A 142 0.30 -16.96 -3.11
N ASN A 143 -0.49 -18.00 -2.82
CA ASN A 143 -1.61 -18.38 -3.66
C ASN A 143 -2.86 -17.60 -3.26
N GLY A 144 -3.29 -16.70 -4.14
CA GLY A 144 -4.27 -15.66 -3.86
C GLY A 144 -3.62 -14.32 -3.54
N PHE A 145 -4.36 -13.24 -3.75
CA PHE A 145 -3.90 -11.89 -3.45
C PHE A 145 -5.07 -10.97 -3.11
N THR A 146 -4.74 -9.79 -2.63
CA THR A 146 -5.69 -8.74 -2.30
C THR A 146 -5.46 -7.53 -3.18
N ALA A 147 -6.53 -6.81 -3.52
CA ALA A 147 -6.51 -5.52 -4.20
C ALA A 147 -7.38 -4.51 -3.44
N GLN A 148 -7.05 -3.22 -3.56
CA GLN A 148 -7.87 -2.11 -3.08
C GLN A 148 -8.56 -1.42 -4.25
N VAL A 149 -9.90 -1.45 -4.26
CA VAL A 149 -10.73 -0.97 -5.37
C VAL A 149 -11.80 -0.04 -4.84
N CYS A 150 -12.12 1.01 -5.58
CA CYS A 150 -13.28 1.84 -5.32
C CYS A 150 -14.52 1.26 -6.02
N PHE A 151 -15.52 0.75 -5.30
CA PHE A 151 -16.68 0.09 -5.95
C PHE A 151 -17.54 1.03 -6.81
N ALA A 152 -17.53 2.34 -6.53
CA ALA A 152 -18.29 3.30 -7.33
C ALA A 152 -17.84 3.33 -8.79
N ASN A 153 -16.53 3.38 -9.04
CA ASN A 153 -15.95 3.64 -10.36
C ASN A 153 -14.85 2.63 -10.78
N LEU A 154 -14.58 1.64 -9.94
CA LEU A 154 -13.51 0.65 -10.09
C LEU A 154 -12.09 1.22 -10.10
N GLY A 155 -11.91 2.47 -9.67
CA GLY A 155 -10.62 3.14 -9.61
C GLY A 155 -9.73 2.61 -8.48
N GLY A 156 -8.42 2.71 -8.70
CA GLY A 156 -7.40 2.44 -7.68
C GLY A 156 -7.11 3.66 -6.79
N ARG A 157 -6.15 3.53 -5.89
CA ARG A 157 -5.84 4.47 -4.79
C ARG A 157 -5.47 5.91 -5.20
N THR A 158 -5.20 6.15 -6.48
CA THR A 158 -4.93 7.49 -7.02
C THR A 158 -6.19 8.22 -7.45
N ASP A 159 -7.36 7.57 -7.39
CA ASP A 159 -8.62 8.16 -7.80
C ASP A 159 -9.14 9.14 -6.75
N ALA A 160 -9.09 10.43 -7.08
CA ALA A 160 -9.51 11.52 -6.22
C ALA A 160 -11.03 11.55 -5.96
N SER A 161 -11.83 10.90 -6.80
CA SER A 161 -13.29 10.84 -6.65
C SER A 161 -13.74 9.72 -5.72
N CYS A 162 -12.83 8.87 -5.27
CA CYS A 162 -13.16 7.76 -4.39
C CYS A 162 -13.26 8.21 -2.92
N GLY A 163 -14.43 8.03 -2.31
CA GLY A 163 -14.61 8.31 -0.87
C GLY A 163 -13.94 7.28 0.04
N MET A 164 -13.93 6.01 -0.37
CA MET A 164 -13.33 4.90 0.38
C MET A 164 -12.96 3.77 -0.56
N PHE A 165 -11.77 3.20 -0.38
CA PHE A 165 -11.34 1.99 -1.09
C PHE A 165 -11.75 0.75 -0.30
N GLN A 166 -12.30 -0.24 -0.97
CA GLN A 166 -12.68 -1.52 -0.41
C GLN A 166 -11.62 -2.57 -0.74
N GLU A 167 -11.45 -3.51 0.18
CA GLU A 167 -10.59 -4.67 -0.03
C GLU A 167 -11.33 -5.73 -0.85
N VAL A 168 -10.71 -6.17 -1.94
CA VAL A 168 -11.15 -7.30 -2.75
C VAL A 168 -10.09 -8.38 -2.65
N ARG A 169 -10.48 -9.55 -2.16
CA ARG A 169 -9.65 -10.73 -2.06
C ARG A 169 -9.90 -11.63 -3.25
N ILE A 170 -8.83 -12.11 -3.85
CA ILE A 170 -8.83 -13.07 -4.93
C ILE A 170 -8.16 -14.31 -4.39
N SER A 171 -8.90 -15.41 -4.31
CA SER A 171 -8.38 -16.69 -3.82
C SER A 171 -8.69 -17.79 -4.82
N PRO A 172 -7.82 -18.78 -5.01
CA PRO A 172 -8.10 -19.92 -5.88
C PRO A 172 -9.36 -20.69 -5.42
N ASP A 173 -10.00 -21.41 -6.33
CA ASP A 173 -11.15 -22.28 -6.01
C ASP A 173 -10.79 -23.45 -5.06
N GLU A 174 -9.52 -23.86 -5.07
CA GLU A 174 -9.01 -25.00 -4.31
C GLU A 174 -9.29 -24.93 -2.80
N ASP A 175 -9.54 -26.12 -2.22
CA ASP A 175 -10.10 -26.27 -0.87
C ASP A 175 -9.24 -25.73 0.28
N GLY A 176 -7.91 -25.76 0.14
CA GLY A 176 -6.98 -25.37 1.22
C GLY A 176 -6.80 -23.86 1.40
N THR A 177 -7.19 -23.09 0.39
CA THR A 177 -6.83 -21.66 0.22
C THR A 177 -8.03 -20.74 0.20
N ALA A 178 -9.24 -21.32 0.22
CA ALA A 178 -10.49 -20.59 0.34
C ALA A 178 -10.56 -19.80 1.66
N GLY A 179 -11.20 -18.63 1.62
CA GLY A 179 -11.40 -17.77 2.79
C GLY A 179 -12.14 -18.47 3.95
N PRO A 180 -12.06 -17.93 5.18
CA PRO A 180 -12.62 -18.58 6.38
C PRO A 180 -14.12 -18.87 6.28
N ASP A 181 -14.87 -17.99 5.61
CA ASP A 181 -16.31 -18.16 5.37
C ASP A 181 -16.61 -19.34 4.43
N LEU A 182 -15.85 -19.47 3.33
CA LEU A 182 -15.98 -20.59 2.39
C LEU A 182 -15.59 -21.92 3.06
N GLN A 183 -14.55 -21.92 3.89
CA GLN A 183 -14.18 -23.08 4.69
C GLN A 183 -15.26 -23.44 5.72
N SER A 184 -15.82 -22.44 6.41
CA SER A 184 -16.92 -22.62 7.37
C SER A 184 -18.14 -23.22 6.69
N TRP A 185 -18.52 -22.68 5.52
CA TRP A 185 -19.59 -23.21 4.68
C TRP A 185 -19.35 -24.68 4.35
N ARG A 186 -18.17 -25.04 3.83
CA ARG A 186 -17.86 -26.42 3.44
C ARG A 186 -17.86 -27.39 4.65
N LYS A 187 -17.31 -26.97 5.79
CA LYS A 187 -17.16 -27.84 6.99
C LYS A 187 -18.42 -27.97 7.84
N ARG A 188 -19.20 -26.89 7.97
CA ARG A 188 -20.29 -26.78 8.95
C ARG A 188 -21.67 -26.73 8.32
N ARG A 189 -21.80 -26.94 7.01
CA ARG A 189 -23.11 -26.90 6.31
C ARG A 189 -24.17 -27.77 6.98
N SER A 190 -23.79 -28.97 7.43
CA SER A 190 -24.70 -29.92 8.08
C SER A 190 -25.19 -29.46 9.46
N GLU A 191 -24.51 -28.51 10.09
CA GLU A 191 -24.91 -27.91 11.38
C GLU A 191 -25.83 -26.70 11.19
N MET A 192 -25.98 -26.20 9.95
CA MET A 192 -26.74 -24.99 9.68
C MET A 192 -28.24 -25.29 9.58
N ILE A 193 -29.05 -24.37 10.12
CA ILE A 193 -30.51 -24.45 10.02
C ILE A 193 -30.94 -23.74 8.74
N GLN A 194 -31.61 -24.46 7.85
CA GLN A 194 -32.14 -23.87 6.62
C GLN A 194 -33.29 -22.90 6.94
N GLY A 195 -33.19 -21.68 6.42
CA GLY A 195 -34.23 -20.67 6.47
C GLY A 195 -35.07 -20.64 5.18
N PRO A 196 -36.00 -19.67 5.07
CA PRO A 196 -36.75 -19.48 3.84
C PRO A 196 -35.85 -18.93 2.73
N ASP A 197 -35.99 -19.47 1.52
CA ASP A 197 -35.28 -18.99 0.35
C ASP A 197 -35.64 -17.51 0.06
N ARG A 198 -34.67 -16.71 -0.36
CA ARG A 198 -34.84 -15.27 -0.61
C ARG A 198 -34.10 -14.86 -1.88
N ASN A 199 -34.79 -14.23 -2.82
CA ASN A 199 -34.18 -13.67 -4.04
C ASN A 199 -33.29 -14.67 -4.83
N GLY A 200 -33.70 -15.93 -4.92
CA GLY A 200 -32.93 -16.98 -5.59
C GLY A 200 -31.73 -17.51 -4.80
N TYR A 201 -31.64 -17.21 -3.50
CA TYR A 201 -30.69 -17.80 -2.57
C TYR A 201 -31.37 -18.80 -1.65
N GLN A 202 -30.66 -19.89 -1.38
CA GLN A 202 -30.92 -20.73 -0.22
C GLN A 202 -30.33 -20.05 1.01
N THR A 203 -31.12 -19.94 2.08
CA THR A 203 -30.68 -19.27 3.30
C THR A 203 -30.37 -20.27 4.40
N PHE A 204 -29.32 -20.00 5.17
CA PHE A 204 -28.87 -20.86 6.26
C PHE A 204 -28.43 -19.99 7.44
N ASP A 205 -28.82 -20.39 8.65
CA ASP A 205 -28.41 -19.73 9.89
C ASP A 205 -27.48 -20.67 10.67
N LEU A 206 -26.33 -20.13 11.09
CA LEU A 206 -25.36 -20.80 11.95
C LEU A 206 -25.26 -20.06 13.28
N SER A 207 -25.63 -20.74 14.35
CA SER A 207 -25.38 -20.25 15.71
C SER A 207 -23.95 -20.59 16.12
N TYR A 208 -23.21 -19.60 16.63
CA TYR A 208 -21.86 -19.80 17.13
C TYR A 208 -21.61 -18.92 18.36
N THR A 209 -20.74 -19.40 19.25
CA THR A 209 -20.29 -18.66 20.44
C THR A 209 -18.82 -18.31 20.26
N VAL A 210 -18.47 -17.02 20.30
CA VAL A 210 -17.08 -16.54 20.16
C VAL A 210 -16.21 -16.99 21.35
N GLN A 211 -16.83 -17.17 22.52
CA GLN A 211 -16.21 -17.68 23.74
C GLN A 211 -17.13 -18.73 24.36
N PRO A 212 -16.62 -19.76 25.07
CA PRO A 212 -17.43 -20.84 25.65
C PRO A 212 -18.56 -20.34 26.58
N SER A 213 -18.39 -19.19 27.22
CA SER A 213 -19.37 -18.54 28.09
C SER A 213 -20.01 -17.28 27.49
N GLY A 214 -19.86 -17.07 26.18
CA GLY A 214 -20.32 -15.87 25.48
C GLY A 214 -21.76 -15.97 24.97
N ILE A 215 -22.30 -14.81 24.55
CA ILE A 215 -23.61 -14.73 23.90
C ILE A 215 -23.54 -15.42 22.53
N ALA A 216 -24.49 -16.31 22.26
CA ALA A 216 -24.64 -16.94 20.95
C ALA A 216 -24.92 -15.86 19.88
N ARG A 217 -24.10 -15.86 18.83
CA ARG A 217 -24.26 -15.00 17.66
C ARG A 217 -24.78 -15.85 16.51
N ILE A 218 -25.59 -15.22 15.66
CA ILE A 218 -26.11 -15.87 14.47
C ILE A 218 -25.39 -15.27 13.26
N GLN A 219 -24.75 -16.14 12.47
CA GLN A 219 -24.29 -15.82 11.13
C GLN A 219 -25.32 -16.32 10.14
N ARG A 220 -25.72 -15.45 9.21
CA ARG A 220 -26.64 -15.78 8.14
C ARG A 220 -25.87 -15.95 6.83
N TYR A 221 -26.10 -17.07 6.17
CA TYR A 221 -25.51 -17.44 4.91
C TYR A 221 -26.58 -17.40 3.82
N TYR A 222 -26.27 -16.75 2.70
CA TYR A 222 -27.06 -16.74 1.48
C TYR A 222 -26.25 -17.46 0.41
N ALA A 223 -26.65 -18.67 0.04
CA ALA A 223 -25.92 -19.49 -0.91
C ALA A 223 -26.70 -19.61 -2.23
N ARG A 224 -25.99 -19.46 -3.34
CA ARG A 224 -26.49 -19.81 -4.67
C ARG A 224 -25.62 -20.92 -5.25
N LEU A 225 -26.28 -21.95 -5.74
CA LEU A 225 -25.65 -23.08 -6.41
C LEU A 225 -25.81 -22.92 -7.93
N ASN A 226 -24.81 -23.34 -8.69
CA ASN A 226 -24.92 -23.48 -10.15
C ASN A 226 -25.80 -24.71 -10.50
N PRO A 227 -26.15 -24.92 -11.79
CA PRO A 227 -26.94 -26.08 -12.19
C PRO A 227 -26.30 -27.45 -11.89
N SER A 228 -24.97 -27.53 -11.73
CA SER A 228 -24.28 -28.75 -11.31
C SER A 228 -24.28 -28.97 -9.79
N GLY A 229 -24.92 -28.07 -9.02
CA GLY A 229 -25.04 -28.16 -7.56
C GLY A 229 -23.82 -27.65 -6.79
N GLN A 230 -22.82 -27.10 -7.47
CA GLN A 230 -21.65 -26.48 -6.86
C GLN A 230 -21.97 -25.05 -6.41
N LEU A 231 -21.31 -24.60 -5.34
CA LEU A 231 -21.45 -23.23 -4.85
C LEU A 231 -20.92 -22.25 -5.90
N ALA A 232 -21.76 -21.32 -6.33
CA ALA A 232 -21.40 -20.26 -7.27
C ALA A 232 -21.29 -18.90 -6.59
N ARG A 233 -22.09 -18.69 -5.53
CA ARG A 233 -22.09 -17.44 -4.75
C ARG A 233 -22.44 -17.71 -3.29
N LEU A 234 -21.78 -17.02 -2.38
CA LEU A 234 -22.01 -17.09 -0.95
C LEU A 234 -21.94 -15.70 -0.34
N VAL A 235 -22.97 -15.28 0.38
CA VAL A 235 -22.95 -14.04 1.17
C VAL A 235 -23.11 -14.39 2.63
N VAL A 236 -22.21 -13.91 3.47
CA VAL A 236 -22.21 -14.16 4.92
C VAL A 236 -22.41 -12.84 5.64
N CYS A 237 -23.52 -12.71 6.36
CA CYS A 237 -23.88 -11.52 7.12
C CYS A 237 -23.95 -11.82 8.62
N GLN A 238 -23.56 -10.85 9.44
CA GLN A 238 -23.76 -10.94 10.89
C GLN A 238 -25.20 -10.54 11.27
N ALA A 239 -26.03 -11.49 11.71
CA ALA A 239 -27.39 -11.18 12.12
C ALA A 239 -27.42 -10.39 13.46
N PRO A 240 -28.41 -9.51 13.68
CA PRO A 240 -29.54 -9.19 12.81
C PRO A 240 -29.24 -8.08 11.77
N ARG A 241 -28.01 -7.57 11.68
CA ARG A 241 -27.69 -6.40 10.83
C ARG A 241 -27.04 -6.85 9.52
N GLU A 242 -27.80 -6.83 8.43
CA GLU A 242 -27.35 -7.13 7.05
C GLU A 242 -26.51 -6.00 6.40
N ILE A 243 -25.85 -5.20 7.23
CA ILE A 243 -25.08 -4.02 6.82
C ILE A 243 -23.61 -4.40 6.59
N LEU A 244 -23.09 -5.40 7.29
CA LEU A 244 -21.72 -5.88 7.13
C LEU A 244 -21.78 -7.33 6.68
N CYS A 245 -21.71 -7.53 5.37
CA CYS A 245 -21.67 -8.85 4.76
C CYS A 245 -20.37 -9.06 4.01
N THR A 246 -19.87 -10.28 4.06
CA THR A 246 -18.80 -10.75 3.18
C THR A 246 -19.43 -11.47 2.00
N HIS A 247 -19.18 -10.98 0.80
CA HIS A 247 -19.63 -11.57 -0.46
C HIS A 247 -18.50 -12.41 -1.02
N HIS A 248 -18.84 -13.60 -1.51
CA HIS A 248 -17.95 -14.51 -2.22
C HIS A 248 -18.62 -14.91 -3.54
N ALA A 249 -17.96 -14.67 -4.67
CA ALA A 249 -18.44 -15.04 -5.99
C ALA A 249 -17.39 -15.87 -6.74
N LEU A 250 -17.81 -17.00 -7.31
CA LEU A 250 -16.95 -17.85 -8.13
C LEU A 250 -16.90 -17.28 -9.55
N VAL A 251 -15.69 -16.96 -10.02
CA VAL A 251 -15.43 -16.39 -11.34
C VAL A 251 -14.35 -17.24 -12.00
N GLY A 252 -14.75 -18.03 -13.02
CA GLY A 252 -13.82 -18.96 -13.67
C GLY A 252 -13.24 -19.97 -12.67
N HIS A 253 -11.96 -19.82 -12.35
CA HIS A 253 -11.19 -20.71 -11.47
C HIS A 253 -10.81 -20.09 -10.12
N TYR A 254 -11.38 -18.93 -9.77
CA TYR A 254 -11.09 -18.25 -8.51
C TYR A 254 -12.33 -17.65 -7.84
N TRP A 255 -12.24 -17.43 -6.54
CA TRP A 255 -13.22 -16.73 -5.73
C TRP A 255 -12.84 -15.25 -5.56
N LEU A 256 -13.81 -14.37 -5.81
CA LEU A 256 -13.80 -12.98 -5.40
C LEU A 256 -14.44 -12.85 -4.03
N GLY A 257 -13.72 -12.32 -3.05
CA GLY A 257 -14.20 -12.06 -1.69
C GLY A 257 -14.16 -10.57 -1.37
N TYR A 258 -15.24 -9.96 -0.91
CA TYR A 258 -15.23 -8.55 -0.52
C TYR A 258 -16.32 -8.20 0.51
N HIS A 259 -16.17 -7.05 1.16
CA HIS A 259 -17.17 -6.55 2.11
C HIS A 259 -18.09 -5.52 1.46
N ALA A 260 -19.40 -5.73 1.60
CA ALA A 260 -20.43 -4.78 1.18
C ALA A 260 -21.75 -5.07 1.90
N ASP A 261 -22.61 -4.07 2.00
CA ASP A 261 -24.01 -4.24 2.40
C ASP A 261 -24.69 -5.26 1.47
N LEU A 262 -25.68 -6.02 1.96
CA LEU A 262 -26.34 -7.08 1.18
C LEU A 262 -26.95 -6.56 -0.14
N ALA A 263 -27.48 -5.34 -0.13
CA ALA A 263 -28.08 -4.73 -1.32
C ALA A 263 -27.05 -4.15 -2.30
N ALA A 264 -25.87 -3.77 -1.81
CA ALA A 264 -24.83 -3.14 -2.61
C ALA A 264 -23.89 -4.16 -3.27
N GLY A 265 -23.66 -5.31 -2.62
CA GLY A 265 -22.98 -6.44 -3.23
C GLY A 265 -23.95 -7.24 -4.09
N ASP A 266 -24.06 -6.90 -5.37
CA ASP A 266 -24.88 -7.60 -6.35
C ASP A 266 -24.02 -8.29 -7.43
N GLU A 267 -24.67 -9.09 -8.28
CA GLU A 267 -23.98 -9.81 -9.36
C GLU A 267 -23.42 -8.86 -10.44
N ALA A 268 -23.97 -7.65 -10.54
CA ALA A 268 -23.44 -6.64 -11.45
C ALA A 268 -22.09 -6.12 -10.97
N LEU A 269 -21.94 -5.91 -9.66
CA LEU A 269 -20.65 -5.60 -9.03
C LEU A 269 -19.67 -6.76 -9.15
N ASP A 270 -20.12 -8.00 -8.92
CA ASP A 270 -19.29 -9.21 -9.12
C ASP A 270 -18.70 -9.25 -10.54
N ALA A 271 -19.55 -9.06 -11.57
CA ALA A 271 -19.13 -9.08 -12.97
C ALA A 271 -18.19 -7.92 -13.33
N ARG A 272 -18.42 -6.73 -12.76
CA ARG A 272 -17.54 -5.56 -12.93
C ARG A 272 -16.17 -5.77 -12.30
N LEU A 273 -16.12 -6.31 -11.08
CA LEU A 273 -14.89 -6.65 -10.38
C LEU A 273 -14.13 -7.76 -11.10
N ALA A 274 -14.84 -8.79 -11.55
CA ALA A 274 -14.28 -9.85 -12.40
C ALA A 274 -13.61 -9.26 -13.65
N GLY A 275 -14.31 -8.41 -14.40
CA GLY A 275 -13.76 -7.78 -15.60
C GLY A 275 -12.53 -6.92 -15.33
N LEU A 276 -12.48 -6.23 -14.19
CA LEU A 276 -11.29 -5.48 -13.76
C LEU A 276 -10.12 -6.43 -13.46
N ILE A 277 -10.34 -7.49 -12.69
CA ILE A 277 -9.28 -8.41 -12.28
C ILE A 277 -8.74 -9.21 -13.46
N GLU A 278 -9.63 -9.64 -14.36
CA GLU A 278 -9.28 -10.29 -15.61
C GLU A 278 -8.45 -9.40 -16.53
N SER A 279 -8.62 -8.07 -16.46
CA SER A 279 -7.76 -7.13 -17.20
C SER A 279 -6.29 -7.14 -16.74
N TRP A 280 -6.01 -7.71 -15.56
CA TRP A 280 -4.67 -7.85 -15.02
C TRP A 280 -4.04 -9.22 -15.28
N ARG A 281 -4.80 -10.19 -15.81
CA ARG A 281 -4.29 -11.53 -16.12
C ARG A 281 -3.20 -11.41 -17.19
N ARG A 282 -2.06 -12.06 -16.95
CA ARG A 282 -0.98 -12.17 -17.94
C ARG A 282 -1.34 -13.30 -18.91
N ASN A 283 -1.43 -12.99 -20.20
CA ASN A 283 -1.52 -13.99 -21.28
C ASN A 283 -0.15 -14.64 -21.55
#